data_AF-A0A9D2SKS2-F1
#
_entry.id   AF-A0A9D2SKS2-F1
#
_cell.length_a   1.000
_cell.length_b   1.000
_cell.length_c   1.000
_cell.angle_alpha   90.00
_cell.angle_beta   90.00
_cell.angle_gamma   90.00
#
_symmetry.space_group_name_H-M   'P 1'
#
loop_
_entity.id
_entity.type
_entity.pdbx_description
1 polymer ?
#
loop_
_entity_poly.entity_id
_entity_poly.type
_entity_poly.pdbx_seq_one_letter_code
_entity_poly.pdbx_strand_id
1 'polypeptide(L)'
;MSGLIYRDIITQIRRSFLGNIIPDILFFLMFLILLGKYKFSPLSIVLLYLPTQTSIIPITLKEADSSYKGRMLSMTFPFSKRELVLSRYLSCCLYQLYGIGVMILFLALHFLIYRTYSPAVYLGIFAGGLLISLFMTLINVMVSFVGNINISTIFYIVFVLLAAAAYILYLFLDIDPLDLLILPLPLLWGIAVGIVAVTGIISYSVSMKAFARSCR
;
A
#
# COMPACT_ATOMS: atom_id res chain seq x y z
N MET A 1 16.57 -16.78 1.62
CA MET A 1 15.48 -15.78 1.65
C MET A 1 14.93 -15.40 0.28
N SER A 2 15.77 -15.15 -0.74
CA SER A 2 15.32 -14.74 -2.10
C SER A 2 14.27 -15.67 -2.72
N GLY A 3 14.39 -16.98 -2.55
CA GLY A 3 13.40 -17.95 -3.04
C GLY A 3 12.00 -17.80 -2.43
N LEU A 4 11.89 -17.41 -1.15
CA LEU A 4 10.60 -17.15 -0.49
C LEU A 4 9.94 -15.89 -1.08
N ILE A 5 10.74 -14.85 -1.29
CA ILE A 5 10.28 -13.59 -1.88
C ILE A 5 9.76 -13.83 -3.31
N TYR A 6 10.53 -14.55 -4.12
CA TYR A 6 10.17 -14.87 -5.50
C TYR A 6 8.89 -15.70 -5.59
N ARG A 7 8.74 -16.71 -4.73
CA ARG A 7 7.53 -17.53 -4.63
C ARG A 7 6.30 -16.67 -4.34
N ASP A 8 6.39 -15.79 -3.36
CA ASP A 8 5.28 -14.94 -2.94
C ASP A 8 4.87 -13.98 -4.07
N ILE A 9 5.85 -13.34 -4.72
CA ILE A 9 5.62 -12.43 -5.86
C ILE A 9 4.99 -13.18 -7.04
N ILE A 10 5.50 -14.35 -7.43
CA ILE A 10 4.91 -15.13 -8.52
C ILE A 10 3.48 -15.56 -8.17
N THR A 11 3.24 -15.99 -6.95
CA THR A 11 1.90 -16.42 -6.50
C THR A 11 0.91 -15.27 -6.66
N GLN A 12 1.32 -14.06 -6.29
CA GLN A 12 0.53 -12.84 -6.47
C GLN A 12 0.29 -12.53 -7.95
N ILE A 13 1.32 -12.54 -8.77
CA ILE A 13 1.20 -12.25 -10.22
C ILE A 13 0.24 -13.27 -10.87
N ARG A 14 0.38 -14.56 -10.57
CA ARG A 14 -0.48 -15.59 -11.17
C ARG A 14 -1.95 -15.46 -10.77
N ARG A 15 -2.24 -15.02 -9.54
CA ARG A 15 -3.63 -14.89 -9.05
C ARG A 15 -4.29 -13.59 -9.46
N SER A 16 -3.55 -12.48 -9.52
CA SER A 16 -4.16 -11.14 -9.55
C SER A 16 -3.65 -10.22 -10.65
N PHE A 17 -2.67 -10.61 -11.49
CA PHE A 17 -2.06 -9.69 -12.46
C PHE A 17 -3.07 -9.12 -13.47
N LEU A 18 -3.82 -9.97 -14.19
CA LEU A 18 -4.84 -9.51 -15.13
C LEU A 18 -6.03 -8.83 -14.44
N GLY A 19 -6.37 -9.29 -13.23
CA GLY A 19 -7.43 -8.69 -12.41
C GLY A 19 -7.12 -7.27 -11.94
N ASN A 20 -5.84 -6.91 -11.83
CA ASN A 20 -5.40 -5.59 -11.39
C ASN A 20 -5.19 -4.60 -12.56
N ILE A 21 -4.75 -5.07 -13.73
CA ILE A 21 -4.44 -4.18 -14.88
C ILE A 21 -5.68 -3.45 -15.39
N ILE A 22 -6.83 -4.13 -15.49
CA ILE A 22 -8.05 -3.52 -16.04
C ILE A 22 -8.57 -2.37 -15.14
N PRO A 23 -8.75 -2.58 -13.81
CA PRO A 23 -9.06 -1.49 -12.88
C PRO A 23 -8.06 -0.35 -12.93
N ASP A 24 -6.77 -0.63 -13.08
CA ASP A 24 -5.72 0.39 -13.12
C ASP A 24 -5.85 1.28 -14.35
N ILE A 25 -6.11 0.70 -15.53
CA ILE A 25 -6.37 1.44 -16.77
C ILE A 25 -7.65 2.28 -16.62
N LEU A 26 -8.72 1.70 -16.08
CA LEU A 26 -9.98 2.41 -15.85
C LEU A 26 -9.80 3.58 -14.88
N PHE A 27 -9.05 3.37 -13.80
CA PHE A 27 -8.68 4.42 -12.85
C PHE A 27 -7.94 5.55 -13.54
N PHE A 28 -6.92 5.21 -14.35
CA PHE A 28 -6.16 6.19 -15.13
C PHE A 28 -7.07 7.00 -16.05
N LEU A 29 -7.90 6.35 -16.85
CA LEU A 29 -8.79 7.04 -17.80
C LEU A 29 -9.77 7.93 -17.05
N MET A 30 -10.38 7.44 -15.97
CA MET A 30 -11.38 8.18 -15.21
C MET A 30 -10.76 9.42 -14.53
N PHE A 31 -9.69 9.24 -13.75
CA PHE A 31 -9.13 10.33 -12.95
C PHE A 31 -8.25 11.27 -13.77
N LEU A 32 -7.49 10.76 -14.74
CA LEU A 32 -6.66 11.62 -15.58
C LEU A 32 -7.51 12.42 -16.57
N ILE A 33 -8.47 11.80 -17.26
CA ILE A 33 -9.21 12.47 -18.36
C ILE A 33 -10.40 13.28 -17.83
N LEU A 34 -11.26 12.67 -16.99
CA LEU A 34 -12.49 13.33 -16.53
C LEU A 34 -12.21 14.35 -15.43
N LEU A 35 -11.26 14.03 -14.54
CA LEU A 35 -10.99 14.85 -13.36
C LEU A 35 -9.68 15.65 -13.45
N GLY A 36 -8.81 15.39 -14.43
CA GLY A 36 -7.47 16.00 -14.51
C GLY A 36 -7.42 17.53 -14.53
N LYS A 37 -8.50 18.19 -14.97
CA LYS A 37 -8.60 19.66 -14.97
C LYS A 37 -8.78 20.26 -13.58
N TYR A 38 -9.22 19.46 -12.60
CA TYR A 38 -9.50 19.93 -11.26
C TYR A 38 -8.28 19.83 -10.34
N LYS A 39 -8.20 20.77 -9.41
CA LYS A 39 -7.13 20.89 -8.40
C LYS A 39 -6.93 19.63 -7.55
N PHE A 40 -8.00 18.92 -7.21
CA PHE A 40 -7.95 17.71 -6.36
C PHE A 40 -7.56 16.43 -7.10
N SER A 41 -7.46 16.45 -8.43
CA SER A 41 -7.19 15.25 -9.24
C SER A 41 -5.87 14.53 -8.88
N PRO A 42 -4.73 15.23 -8.68
CA PRO A 42 -3.48 14.58 -8.32
C PRO A 42 -3.56 13.74 -7.03
N LEU A 43 -4.44 14.08 -6.08
CA LEU A 43 -4.58 13.33 -4.83
C LEU A 43 -5.38 12.03 -4.97
N SER A 44 -6.10 11.86 -6.08
CA SER A 44 -6.86 10.61 -6.33
C SER A 44 -5.94 9.38 -6.33
N ILE A 45 -4.73 9.49 -6.89
CA ILE A 45 -3.78 8.38 -6.91
C ILE A 45 -3.34 7.99 -5.50
N VAL A 46 -3.23 8.97 -4.59
CA VAL A 46 -2.76 8.75 -3.22
C VAL A 46 -3.88 8.22 -2.32
N LEU A 47 -5.08 8.81 -2.42
CA LEU A 47 -6.18 8.54 -1.50
C LEU A 47 -7.16 7.46 -1.99
N LEU A 48 -7.19 7.18 -3.30
CA LEU A 48 -8.13 6.19 -3.86
C LEU A 48 -7.40 4.98 -4.44
N TYR A 49 -6.33 5.20 -5.22
CA TYR A 49 -5.64 4.10 -5.87
C TYR A 49 -4.71 3.33 -4.91
N LEU A 50 -3.72 4.00 -4.30
CA LEU A 50 -2.73 3.31 -3.46
C LEU A 50 -3.33 2.46 -2.32
N PRO A 51 -4.37 2.89 -1.58
CA PRO A 51 -4.97 2.08 -0.52
C PRO A 51 -5.53 0.75 -1.03
N THR A 52 -6.07 0.73 -2.25
CA THR A 52 -6.59 -0.51 -2.85
C THR A 52 -5.48 -1.51 -3.18
N GLN A 53 -4.30 -1.04 -3.56
CA GLN A 53 -3.15 -1.88 -3.92
C GLN A 53 -2.42 -2.48 -2.70
N THR A 54 -2.31 -1.73 -1.61
CA THR A 54 -1.47 -2.10 -0.43
C THR A 54 -1.93 -3.33 0.36
N SER A 55 -3.16 -3.81 0.12
CA SER A 55 -3.80 -4.92 0.85
C SER A 55 -3.95 -6.21 0.05
N ILE A 56 -3.84 -6.13 -1.28
CA ILE A 56 -4.12 -7.26 -2.18
C ILE A 56 -3.17 -8.42 -1.87
N ILE A 57 -1.89 -8.12 -1.68
CA ILE A 57 -0.87 -9.14 -1.47
C ILE A 57 -0.99 -9.78 -0.07
N PRO A 58 -1.08 -9.02 1.04
CA PRO A 58 -1.25 -9.64 2.35
C PRO A 58 -2.46 -10.57 2.42
N ILE A 59 -3.59 -10.19 1.80
CA ILE A 59 -4.80 -11.02 1.77
C ILE A 59 -4.61 -12.25 0.89
N THR A 60 -4.09 -12.08 -0.34
CA THR A 60 -3.88 -13.20 -1.28
C THR A 60 -2.89 -14.22 -0.73
N LEU A 61 -1.83 -13.77 -0.07
CA LEU A 61 -0.85 -14.64 0.58
C LEU A 61 -1.44 -15.33 1.82
N LYS A 62 -2.27 -14.63 2.61
CA LYS A 62 -2.98 -15.25 3.74
C LYS A 62 -3.97 -16.32 3.30
N GLU A 63 -4.65 -16.12 2.17
CA GLU A 63 -5.54 -17.09 1.56
C GLU A 63 -4.80 -18.31 1.00
N ALA A 64 -3.62 -18.09 0.40
CA ALA A 64 -2.75 -19.17 -0.02
C ALA A 64 -2.25 -19.99 1.19
N ASP A 65 -1.93 -19.32 2.30
CA ASP A 65 -1.46 -19.95 3.54
C ASP A 65 -2.58 -20.67 4.32
N SER A 66 -3.82 -20.18 4.27
CA SER A 66 -4.96 -20.79 4.97
C SER A 66 -5.41 -22.11 4.33
N SER A 67 -5.08 -22.33 3.06
CA SER A 67 -5.33 -23.58 2.38
C SER A 67 -4.46 -24.68 3.02
N TYR A 68 -5.06 -25.83 3.40
CA TYR A 68 -4.42 -26.91 4.18
C TYR A 68 -3.02 -27.34 3.65
N LYS A 69 -2.80 -27.29 2.34
CA LYS A 69 -1.49 -27.57 1.70
C LYS A 69 -0.44 -26.47 1.88
N GLY A 70 -0.83 -25.19 1.95
CA GLY A 70 0.07 -24.03 2.05
C GLY A 70 0.71 -23.85 3.43
N ARG A 71 -0.03 -24.15 4.50
CA ARG A 71 0.47 -24.10 5.89
C ARG A 71 1.51 -25.20 6.16
N MET A 72 1.25 -26.42 5.71
CA MET A 72 2.20 -27.54 5.82
C MET A 72 3.47 -27.28 4.99
N LEU A 73 3.36 -26.83 3.74
CA LEU A 73 4.52 -26.52 2.90
C LEU A 73 5.40 -25.40 3.49
N SER A 74 4.79 -24.35 4.02
CA SER A 74 5.54 -23.22 4.58
C SER A 74 6.31 -23.59 5.86
N MET A 75 5.83 -24.57 6.62
CA MET A 75 6.52 -25.12 7.80
C MET A 75 7.58 -26.18 7.45
N THR A 76 7.56 -26.74 6.24
CA THR A 76 8.59 -27.70 5.78
C THR A 76 9.86 -27.06 5.23
N PHE A 77 9.87 -25.74 5.00
CA PHE A 77 11.08 -25.09 4.50
C PHE A 77 12.13 -24.92 5.62
N PRO A 78 13.43 -25.11 5.32
CA PRO A 78 14.52 -24.97 6.28
C PRO A 78 14.86 -23.48 6.52
N PHE A 79 13.86 -22.66 6.86
CA PHE A 79 14.03 -21.24 7.17
C PHE A 79 13.62 -20.94 8.62
N SER A 80 14.31 -19.98 9.22
CA SER A 80 13.95 -19.49 10.54
C SER A 80 12.61 -18.73 10.51
N LYS A 81 11.89 -18.73 11.64
CA LYS A 81 10.65 -17.94 11.81
C LYS A 81 10.85 -16.46 11.47
N ARG A 82 12.03 -15.93 11.81
CA ARG A 82 12.42 -14.54 11.53
C ARG A 82 12.49 -14.27 10.03
N GLU A 83 13.09 -15.19 9.28
CA GLU A 83 13.22 -15.08 7.83
C GLU A 83 11.87 -15.20 7.13
N LEU A 84 10.97 -16.07 7.59
CA LEU A 84 9.62 -16.21 7.03
C LEU A 84 8.79 -14.94 7.18
N VAL A 85 8.82 -14.32 8.36
CA VAL A 85 8.10 -13.05 8.60
C VAL A 85 8.76 -11.92 7.79
N LEU A 86 10.08 -11.81 7.84
CA LEU A 86 10.81 -10.75 7.13
C LEU A 86 10.63 -10.87 5.60
N SER A 87 10.66 -12.08 5.04
CA SER A 87 10.42 -12.29 3.61
C SER A 87 9.04 -11.81 3.21
N ARG A 88 8.00 -12.01 4.04
CA ARG A 88 6.64 -11.57 3.73
C ARG A 88 6.54 -10.04 3.65
N TYR A 89 7.17 -9.34 4.60
CA TYR A 89 7.25 -7.87 4.59
C TYR A 89 7.98 -7.37 3.33
N LEU A 90 9.14 -7.97 3.01
CA LEU A 90 9.91 -7.61 1.82
C LEU A 90 9.14 -7.88 0.52
N SER A 91 8.45 -9.01 0.40
CA SER A 91 7.61 -9.34 -0.76
C SER A 91 6.53 -8.29 -0.98
N CYS A 92 5.85 -7.87 0.09
CA CYS A 92 4.79 -6.87 -0.01
C CYS A 92 5.34 -5.50 -0.40
N CYS A 93 6.45 -5.07 0.21
CA CYS A 93 7.13 -3.82 -0.16
C CYS A 93 7.66 -3.82 -1.60
N LEU A 94 8.21 -4.94 -2.08
CA LEU A 94 8.75 -5.05 -3.43
C LEU A 94 7.65 -5.02 -4.48
N TYR A 95 6.53 -5.70 -4.27
CA TYR A 95 5.40 -5.62 -5.20
C TYR A 95 4.78 -4.22 -5.21
N GLN A 96 4.84 -3.48 -4.11
CA GLN A 96 4.39 -2.09 -4.06
C GLN A 96 5.11 -1.19 -5.07
N LEU A 97 6.30 -1.57 -5.56
CA LEU A 97 6.98 -0.89 -6.67
C LEU A 97 6.11 -0.78 -7.93
N TYR A 98 5.20 -1.73 -8.16
CA TYR A 98 4.23 -1.64 -9.25
C TYR A 98 3.28 -0.44 -9.06
N GLY A 99 2.64 -0.33 -7.89
CA GLY A 99 1.77 0.80 -7.56
C GLY A 99 2.52 2.14 -7.53
N ILE A 100 3.79 2.12 -7.12
CA ILE A 100 4.68 3.30 -7.18
C ILE A 100 4.95 3.69 -8.65
N GLY A 101 5.21 2.73 -9.53
CA GLY A 101 5.38 2.98 -10.96
C GLY A 101 4.14 3.60 -11.59
N VAL A 102 2.97 3.07 -11.25
CA VAL A 102 1.67 3.65 -11.64
C VAL A 102 1.52 5.07 -11.12
N MET A 103 1.87 5.33 -9.86
CA MET A 103 1.81 6.68 -9.29
C MET A 103 2.75 7.67 -10.01
N ILE A 104 3.99 7.26 -10.29
CA ILE A 104 4.95 8.09 -11.05
C ILE A 104 4.38 8.42 -12.43
N LEU A 105 3.87 7.42 -13.15
CA LEU A 105 3.29 7.60 -14.46
C LEU A 105 2.09 8.56 -14.42
N PHE A 106 1.19 8.39 -13.45
CA PHE A 106 0.02 9.25 -13.27
C PHE A 106 0.42 10.70 -13.00
N LEU A 107 1.28 10.94 -12.01
CA LEU A 107 1.70 12.30 -11.64
C LEU A 107 2.49 12.97 -12.76
N ALA A 108 3.35 12.23 -13.48
CA ALA A 108 4.10 12.76 -14.61
C ALA A 108 3.17 13.17 -15.77
N LEU A 109 2.24 12.30 -16.16
CA LEU A 109 1.26 12.61 -17.21
C LEU A 109 0.35 13.77 -16.80
N HIS A 110 -0.12 13.78 -15.55
CA HIS A 110 -0.95 14.87 -15.03
C HIS A 110 -0.20 16.21 -15.06
N PHE A 111 1.07 16.23 -14.65
CA PHE A 111 1.91 17.42 -14.74
C PHE A 111 2.09 17.88 -16.20
N LEU A 112 2.37 16.97 -17.12
CA LEU A 112 2.61 17.30 -18.53
C LEU A 112 1.36 17.86 -19.23
N ILE A 113 0.19 17.30 -18.96
CA ILE A 113 -1.07 17.65 -19.61
C ILE A 113 -1.70 18.91 -18.98
N TYR A 114 -1.81 18.96 -17.65
CA TYR A 114 -2.61 19.97 -16.96
C TYR A 114 -1.78 21.05 -16.28
N ARG A 115 -0.51 20.78 -15.92
CA ARG A 115 0.39 21.73 -15.26
C ARG A 115 -0.21 22.46 -14.05
N THR A 116 -1.12 21.80 -13.34
CA THR A 116 -1.96 22.41 -12.28
C THR A 116 -1.17 22.94 -11.09
N TYR A 117 -0.01 22.34 -10.79
CA TYR A 117 0.86 22.70 -9.67
C TYR A 117 2.33 22.75 -10.08
N SER A 118 3.16 23.35 -9.23
CA SER A 118 4.61 23.33 -9.41
C SER A 118 5.18 21.92 -9.22
N PRO A 119 6.35 21.60 -9.82
CA PRO A 119 6.99 20.29 -9.66
C PRO A 119 7.24 19.89 -8.20
N ALA A 120 7.53 20.87 -7.32
CA ALA A 120 7.75 20.63 -5.90
C ALA A 120 6.50 20.06 -5.20
N VAL A 121 5.30 20.52 -5.58
CA VAL A 121 4.04 20.00 -5.01
C VAL A 121 3.79 18.57 -5.48
N TYR A 122 4.03 18.26 -6.75
CA TYR A 122 3.93 16.87 -7.25
C TYR A 122 4.90 15.93 -6.56
N LEU A 123 6.13 16.37 -6.29
CA LEU A 123 7.10 15.60 -5.49
C LEU A 123 6.63 15.41 -4.05
N GLY A 124 6.00 16.43 -3.45
CA GLY A 124 5.37 16.32 -2.14
C GLY A 124 4.24 15.29 -2.12
N ILE A 125 3.34 15.32 -3.11
CA ILE A 125 2.25 14.35 -3.26
C ILE A 125 2.82 12.94 -3.44
N PHE A 126 3.86 12.78 -4.26
CA PHE A 126 4.55 11.51 -4.45
C PHE A 126 5.16 10.98 -3.15
N ALA A 127 5.92 11.81 -2.42
CA ALA A 127 6.53 11.42 -1.16
C ALA A 127 5.48 11.09 -0.08
N GLY A 128 4.38 11.83 -0.04
CA GLY A 128 3.25 11.57 0.87
C GLY A 128 2.57 10.25 0.53
N GLY A 129 2.32 10.02 -0.76
CA GLY A 129 1.80 8.76 -1.27
C GLY A 129 2.68 7.56 -0.93
N LEU A 130 4.00 7.70 -1.05
CA LEU A 130 4.96 6.66 -0.64
C LEU A 130 4.84 6.32 0.85
N LEU A 131 4.83 7.33 1.72
CA LEU A 131 4.76 7.12 3.17
C LEU A 131 3.42 6.49 3.59
N ILE A 132 2.30 6.96 3.04
CA ILE A 132 0.98 6.39 3.29
C ILE A 132 0.92 4.95 2.78
N SER A 133 1.40 4.69 1.57
CA SER A 133 1.48 3.35 0.99
C SER A 133 2.29 2.40 1.87
N LEU A 134 3.46 2.84 2.35
CA LEU A 134 4.32 2.04 3.21
C LEU A 134 3.66 1.79 4.57
N PHE A 135 3.06 2.81 5.18
CA PHE A 135 2.28 2.69 6.42
C PHE A 135 1.17 1.63 6.30
N MET A 136 0.33 1.74 5.26
CA MET A 136 -0.78 0.82 5.02
C MET A 136 -0.27 -0.61 4.78
N THR A 137 0.80 -0.76 3.99
CA THR A 137 1.41 -2.07 3.73
C THR A 137 1.87 -2.73 5.04
N LEU A 138 2.56 -2.00 5.91
CA LEU A 138 3.05 -2.51 7.19
C LEU A 138 1.92 -3.03 8.09
N ILE A 139 0.81 -2.28 8.16
CA ILE A 139 -0.36 -2.67 8.94
C ILE A 139 -1.07 -3.87 8.31
N ASN A 140 -1.31 -3.85 7.00
CA ASN A 140 -1.98 -4.97 6.31
C ASN A 140 -1.20 -6.28 6.44
N VAL A 141 0.14 -6.24 6.35
CA VAL A 141 0.99 -7.41 6.61
C VAL A 141 0.87 -7.86 8.07
N MET A 142 0.85 -6.95 9.03
CA MET A 142 0.68 -7.33 10.44
C MET A 142 -0.67 -7.99 10.70
N VAL A 143 -1.75 -7.42 10.18
CA VAL A 143 -3.10 -7.97 10.36
C VAL A 143 -3.20 -9.35 9.70
N SER A 144 -2.52 -9.57 8.57
CA SER A 144 -2.50 -10.90 7.95
C SER A 144 -1.80 -11.95 8.82
N PHE A 145 -0.83 -11.58 9.67
CA PHE A 145 -0.23 -12.49 10.64
C PHE A 145 -1.09 -12.68 11.91
N VAL A 146 -1.75 -11.64 12.39
CA VAL A 146 -2.52 -11.68 13.66
C VAL A 146 -3.92 -12.27 13.48
N GLY A 147 -4.60 -11.91 12.40
CA GLY A 147 -5.99 -12.26 12.14
C GLY A 147 -6.17 -13.48 11.25
N ASN A 148 -7.43 -13.86 11.04
CA ASN A 148 -7.83 -14.72 9.94
C ASN A 148 -8.06 -13.89 8.66
N ILE A 149 -8.47 -14.54 7.57
CA ILE A 149 -8.75 -13.87 6.29
C ILE A 149 -9.83 -12.80 6.48
N ASN A 150 -10.92 -13.12 7.17
CA ASN A 150 -12.03 -12.19 7.37
C ASN A 150 -11.59 -10.90 8.07
N ILE A 151 -10.77 -11.00 9.13
CA ILE A 151 -10.22 -9.83 9.83
C ILE A 151 -9.32 -9.01 8.91
N SER A 152 -8.47 -9.66 8.12
CA SER A 152 -7.58 -8.99 7.16
C SER A 152 -8.39 -8.22 6.09
N THR A 153 -9.45 -8.83 5.59
CA THR A 153 -10.36 -8.21 4.62
C THR A 153 -11.14 -7.04 5.22
N ILE A 154 -11.63 -7.16 6.47
CA ILE A 154 -12.34 -6.07 7.17
C ILE A 154 -11.41 -4.86 7.34
N PHE A 155 -10.18 -5.08 7.83
CA PHE A 155 -9.20 -3.99 7.99
C PHE A 155 -8.90 -3.29 6.67
N TYR A 156 -8.73 -4.06 5.60
CA TYR A 156 -8.59 -3.51 4.25
C TYR A 156 -9.77 -2.61 3.85
N ILE A 157 -11.00 -3.10 3.97
CA ILE A 157 -12.21 -2.35 3.60
C ILE A 157 -12.28 -1.05 4.41
N VAL A 158 -12.02 -1.11 5.71
CA VAL A 158 -12.00 0.09 6.57
C VAL A 158 -10.96 1.11 6.09
N PHE A 159 -9.75 0.68 5.74
CA PHE A 159 -8.72 1.60 5.24
C PHE A 159 -9.09 2.24 3.90
N VAL A 160 -9.65 1.47 2.97
CA VAL A 160 -10.12 2.02 1.68
C VAL A 160 -11.26 3.02 1.91
N LEU A 161 -12.22 2.69 2.77
CA LEU A 161 -13.33 3.59 3.07
C LEU A 161 -12.87 4.87 3.75
N LEU A 162 -11.91 4.80 4.68
CA LEU A 162 -11.32 5.98 5.31
C LEU A 162 -10.59 6.86 4.31
N ALA A 163 -9.82 6.27 3.39
CA ALA A 163 -9.09 7.03 2.38
C ALA A 163 -10.03 7.66 1.35
N ALA A 164 -11.10 6.95 0.95
CA ALA A 164 -12.16 7.48 0.12
C ALA A 164 -12.95 8.61 0.82
N ALA A 165 -13.27 8.45 2.10
CA ALA A 165 -13.91 9.50 2.89
C ALA A 165 -13.02 10.74 3.02
N ALA A 166 -11.71 10.55 3.22
CA ALA A 166 -10.74 11.65 3.23
C ALA A 166 -10.70 12.39 1.89
N TYR A 167 -10.73 11.66 0.76
CA TYR A 167 -10.80 12.27 -0.57
C TYR A 167 -12.12 13.03 -0.82
N ILE A 168 -13.25 12.47 -0.39
CA ILE A 168 -14.55 13.14 -0.50
C ILE A 168 -14.59 14.41 0.36
N LEU A 169 -14.12 14.32 1.60
CA LEU A 169 -14.01 15.47 2.50
C LEU A 169 -13.13 16.56 1.87
N TYR A 170 -12.01 16.17 1.29
CA TYR A 170 -11.10 17.07 0.59
C TYR A 170 -11.79 17.78 -0.59
N LEU A 171 -12.60 17.05 -1.36
CA LEU A 171 -13.39 17.60 -2.46
C LEU A 171 -14.46 18.58 -1.97
N PHE A 172 -15.14 18.28 -0.86
CA PHE A 172 -16.19 19.15 -0.30
C PHE A 172 -15.64 20.42 0.36
N LEU A 173 -14.47 20.33 0.99
CA LEU A 173 -13.85 21.46 1.69
C LEU A 173 -13.02 22.37 0.77
N ASP A 174 -12.86 22.01 -0.51
CA ASP A 174 -12.03 22.71 -1.51
C ASP A 174 -10.64 23.10 -0.99
N ILE A 175 -10.05 22.22 -0.16
CA ILE A 175 -8.73 22.44 0.44
C ILE A 175 -7.71 22.46 -0.71
N ASP A 176 -6.80 23.43 -0.76
CA ASP A 176 -5.74 23.42 -1.76
C ASP A 176 -4.63 22.45 -1.29
N PRO A 177 -3.99 21.63 -2.14
CA PRO A 177 -2.91 20.75 -1.68
C PRO A 177 -1.74 21.54 -1.07
N LEU A 178 -1.65 22.83 -1.39
CA LEU A 178 -0.75 23.79 -0.77
C LEU A 178 -1.03 23.99 0.73
N ASP A 179 -2.29 23.87 1.17
CA ASP A 179 -2.68 24.00 2.58
C ASP A 179 -2.22 22.80 3.43
N LEU A 180 -1.92 21.65 2.80
CA LEU A 180 -1.27 20.54 3.49
C LEU A 180 0.20 20.83 3.87
N LEU A 181 0.76 21.95 3.39
CA LEU A 181 2.14 22.40 3.65
C LEU A 181 2.22 23.53 4.70
N ILE A 182 1.17 23.76 5.50
CA ILE A 182 1.14 24.81 6.55
C ILE A 182 2.19 24.56 7.65
N LEU A 183 2.54 23.30 7.92
CA LEU A 183 3.64 22.95 8.83
C LEU A 183 4.99 23.16 8.13
N PRO A 184 6.06 23.55 8.87
CA PRO A 184 7.40 23.61 8.31
C PRO A 184 7.72 22.27 7.65
N LEU A 185 8.01 22.27 6.33
CA LEU A 185 8.23 21.05 5.55
C LEU A 185 9.10 20.00 6.29
N PRO A 186 10.27 20.37 6.86
CA PRO A 186 11.12 19.40 7.54
C PRO A 186 10.46 18.73 8.75
N LEU A 187 9.63 19.47 9.49
CA LEU A 187 8.94 18.95 10.67
C LEU A 187 7.82 17.98 10.26
N LEU A 188 7.02 18.35 9.26
CA LEU A 188 5.95 17.49 8.74
C LEU A 188 6.50 16.16 8.22
N TRP A 189 7.54 16.22 7.38
CA TRP A 189 8.18 15.02 6.84
C TRP A 189 8.89 14.21 7.91
N GLY A 190 9.54 14.86 8.88
CA GLY A 190 10.19 14.18 10.01
C GLY A 190 9.19 13.38 10.85
N ILE A 191 8.03 13.97 11.16
CA ILE A 191 6.95 13.29 11.89
C ILE A 191 6.41 12.12 11.06
N ALA A 192 6.13 12.33 9.78
CA ALA A 192 5.58 11.28 8.92
C ALA A 192 6.53 10.07 8.79
N VAL A 193 7.82 10.32 8.54
CA VAL A 193 8.84 9.27 8.51
C VAL A 193 8.97 8.57 9.86
N GLY A 194 8.95 9.35 10.96
CA GLY A 194 8.97 8.80 12.32
C GLY A 194 7.81 7.85 12.60
N ILE A 195 6.59 8.23 12.23
CA ILE A 195 5.39 7.39 12.37
C ILE A 195 5.55 6.09 11.58
N VAL A 196 6.00 6.16 10.33
CA VAL A 196 6.20 4.97 9.49
C VAL A 196 7.27 4.05 10.08
N ALA A 197 8.39 4.60 10.54
CA ALA A 197 9.47 3.83 11.14
C ALA A 197 9.01 3.11 12.43
N VAL A 198 8.34 3.83 13.33
CA VAL A 198 7.77 3.25 14.57
C VAL A 198 6.74 2.18 14.23
N THR A 199 5.86 2.43 13.26
CA THR A 199 4.88 1.45 12.79
C THR A 199 5.57 0.20 12.22
N GLY A 200 6.68 0.36 11.49
CA GLY A 200 7.48 -0.74 10.99
C GLY A 200 8.04 -1.63 12.11
N ILE A 201 8.59 -1.01 13.15
CA ILE A 201 9.15 -1.74 14.30
C ILE A 201 8.05 -2.49 15.07
N ILE A 202 6.94 -1.82 15.36
CA ILE A 202 5.81 -2.39 16.11
C ILE A 202 5.17 -3.52 15.30
N SER A 203 4.84 -3.27 14.03
CA SER A 203 4.17 -4.23 13.16
C SER A 203 4.98 -5.51 12.98
N TYR A 204 6.29 -5.39 12.77
CA TYR A 204 7.18 -6.54 12.67
C TYR A 204 7.25 -7.33 13.98
N SER A 205 7.38 -6.63 15.12
CA SER A 205 7.46 -7.25 16.44
C SER A 205 6.18 -8.00 16.81
N VAL A 206 5.02 -7.44 16.49
CA VAL A 206 3.71 -8.08 16.70
C VAL A 206 3.57 -9.31 15.79
N SER A 207 3.92 -9.19 14.51
CA SER A 207 3.88 -10.30 13.55
C SER A 207 4.75 -11.47 13.98
N MET A 208 5.97 -11.20 14.46
CA MET A 208 6.87 -12.22 15.00
C MET A 208 6.28 -12.97 16.20
N LYS A 209 5.67 -12.24 17.14
CA LYS A 209 5.01 -12.85 18.32
C LYS A 209 3.80 -13.70 17.91
N ALA A 210 2.99 -13.20 16.98
CA ALA A 210 1.81 -13.90 16.47
C ALA A 210 2.19 -15.20 15.72
N PHE A 211 3.19 -15.12 14.85
CA PHE A 211 3.70 -16.28 14.12
C PHE A 211 4.30 -17.33 15.05
N ALA A 212 5.07 -16.91 16.06
CA ALA A 212 5.66 -17.83 17.04
C ALA A 212 4.61 -18.60 17.86
N ARG A 213 3.49 -17.96 18.22
CA ARG A 213 2.36 -18.61 18.92
C ARG A 213 1.64 -19.64 18.04
N SER A 214 1.52 -19.37 16.74
CA SER A 214 0.78 -20.22 15.79
C SER A 214 1.51 -21.50 15.37
N CYS A 215 2.80 -21.62 15.73
CA CYS A 215 3.66 -22.78 15.50
C CYS A 215 3.88 -23.65 16.75
N ARG A 216 3.24 -23.32 17.88
CA ARG A 216 3.12 -24.22 19.04
C ARG A 216 1.85 -25.04 18.89
#